data_AF-A0A376YKG4-F1
#
_entry.id   AF-A0A376YKG4-F1
#
_cell.length_a   1.000
_cell.length_b   1.000
_cell.length_c   1.000
_cell.angle_alpha   90.00
_cell.angle_beta   90.00
_cell.angle_gamma   90.00
#
_symmetry.space_group_name_H-M   'P 1'
#
loop_
_entity.id
_entity.type
_entity.pdbx_description
1 polymer ?
#
loop_
_entity_poly.entity_id
_entity_poly.type
_entity_poly.pdbx_seq_one_letter_code
_entity_poly.pdbx_strand_id
1 'polypeptide(L)'
;MEAVTGVIDDISDAVDNLGVTQTVSGLMGSLSAMKGSVTSLINQPAMLASSLMGALSGVSSLCDTRTAFSTWNRLAQRFERRHAATAGRQGAITTSYNSPVAEKNIATLNYVMLAAAQTYRAEAASQALTAALDFSRRMDNAARTPVLDAPSTTTGTASGASSTSATVTQGQLQLTTITPDGGFSQVSFSDSGTATPPVFESVSDIGKTAAMLGAALDTVILTASEQGFSTDSVQLTQLRLLVVADLEKRGLQLAGSETHRLPETMPAMVALYRYTGNSRNWQRLARRNGISNPLFVPGGVSIEVINE
;
A
#
# COMPACT_ATOMS: atom_id res chain seq x y z
N MET A 1 -14.66 22.75 12.68
CA MET A 1 -14.75 21.60 13.60
C MET A 1 -15.06 20.32 12.82
N GLU A 2 -16.17 20.27 12.09
CA GLU A 2 -16.61 19.12 11.27
C GLU A 2 -15.52 18.56 10.32
N ALA A 3 -14.77 19.44 9.64
CA ALA A 3 -13.70 19.01 8.74
C ALA A 3 -12.56 18.23 9.44
N VAL A 4 -12.13 18.70 10.62
CA VAL A 4 -11.05 18.05 11.40
C VAL A 4 -11.56 16.73 11.97
N THR A 5 -12.78 16.73 12.53
CA THR A 5 -13.41 15.51 13.03
C THR A 5 -13.55 14.46 11.93
N GLY A 6 -13.93 14.85 10.71
CA GLY A 6 -14.03 13.93 9.58
C GLY A 6 -12.70 13.30 9.16
N VAL A 7 -11.58 14.04 9.24
CA VAL A 7 -10.24 13.47 8.99
C VAL A 7 -9.88 12.45 10.07
N ILE A 8 -10.15 12.76 11.34
CA ILE A 8 -9.91 11.83 12.46
C ILE A 8 -10.76 10.56 12.30
N ASP A 9 -12.03 10.69 11.93
CA ASP A 9 -12.94 9.56 11.73
C ASP A 9 -12.47 8.66 10.56
N ASP A 10 -11.94 9.24 9.48
CA ASP A 10 -11.37 8.44 8.38
C ASP A 10 -10.12 7.66 8.77
N ILE A 11 -9.26 8.27 9.60
CA ILE A 11 -8.07 7.59 10.13
C ILE A 11 -8.51 6.47 11.08
N SER A 12 -9.48 6.75 11.95
CA SER A 12 -10.09 5.78 12.88
C SER A 12 -10.64 4.57 12.13
N ASP A 13 -11.47 4.81 11.12
CA ASP A 13 -12.03 3.75 10.29
C ASP A 13 -10.94 2.94 9.58
N ALA A 14 -9.90 3.60 9.06
CA ALA A 14 -8.79 2.90 8.40
C ALA A 14 -8.07 1.97 9.39
N VAL A 15 -7.90 2.40 10.64
CA VAL A 15 -7.27 1.63 11.72
C VAL A 15 -8.16 0.46 12.16
N ASP A 16 -9.46 0.67 12.34
CA ASP A 16 -10.41 -0.40 12.71
C ASP A 16 -10.44 -1.53 11.66
N ASN A 17 -10.29 -1.17 10.39
CA ASN A 17 -10.24 -2.13 9.30
C ASN A 17 -8.90 -2.90 9.18
N LEU A 18 -7.90 -2.62 10.03
CA LEU A 18 -6.63 -3.37 10.06
C LEU A 18 -6.75 -4.73 10.75
N GLY A 19 -7.76 -4.94 11.61
CA GLY A 19 -8.02 -6.23 12.28
C GLY A 19 -7.00 -6.64 13.35
N VAL A 20 -6.04 -5.76 13.71
CA VAL A 20 -5.01 -6.04 14.74
C VAL A 20 -5.52 -5.55 16.11
N THR A 21 -5.96 -6.45 16.99
CA THR A 21 -6.75 -6.07 18.18
C THR A 21 -5.96 -5.44 19.33
N GLN A 22 -4.67 -5.74 19.50
CA GLN A 22 -3.91 -5.31 20.69
C GLN A 22 -3.21 -3.94 20.53
N THR A 23 -2.71 -3.59 19.35
CA THR A 23 -1.97 -2.33 19.13
C THR A 23 -2.88 -1.17 18.71
N VAL A 24 -4.11 -1.48 18.25
CA VAL A 24 -5.11 -0.50 17.81
C VAL A 24 -5.66 0.34 18.97
N SER A 25 -5.74 -0.21 20.19
CA SER A 25 -6.33 0.50 21.35
C SER A 25 -5.56 1.78 21.74
N GLY A 26 -4.23 1.78 21.61
CA GLY A 26 -3.41 2.96 21.93
C GLY A 26 -3.62 4.10 20.95
N LEU A 27 -3.60 3.81 19.65
CA LEU A 27 -3.86 4.80 18.61
C LEU A 27 -5.31 5.30 18.68
N MET A 28 -6.29 4.41 18.90
CA MET A 28 -7.70 4.77 19.04
C MET A 28 -7.95 5.70 20.25
N GLY A 29 -7.26 5.44 21.36
CA GLY A 29 -7.27 6.33 22.52
C GLY A 29 -6.73 7.73 22.18
N SER A 30 -5.63 7.81 21.42
CA SER A 30 -5.05 9.08 20.99
C SER A 30 -5.96 9.85 20.01
N LEU A 31 -6.62 9.16 19.07
CA LEU A 31 -7.59 9.73 18.13
C LEU A 31 -8.84 10.26 18.87
N SER A 32 -9.32 9.51 19.87
CA SER A 32 -10.44 9.93 20.71
C SER A 32 -10.10 11.17 21.55
N ALA A 33 -8.91 11.22 22.12
CA ALA A 33 -8.41 12.39 22.84
C ALA A 33 -8.23 13.61 21.91
N MET A 34 -7.79 13.38 20.67
CA MET A 34 -7.70 14.42 19.64
C MET A 34 -9.09 14.98 19.29
N LYS A 35 -10.09 14.10 19.11
CA LYS A 35 -11.49 14.49 18.87
C LYS A 35 -12.06 15.34 20.01
N GLY A 36 -11.72 15.02 21.27
CA GLY A 36 -12.09 15.81 22.45
C GLY A 36 -11.38 17.17 22.56
N SER A 37 -10.18 17.30 21.97
CA SER A 37 -9.35 18.52 22.04
C SER A 37 -9.37 19.39 20.78
N VAL A 38 -10.18 19.05 19.76
CA VAL A 38 -10.30 19.80 18.48
C VAL A 38 -10.51 21.30 18.70
N THR A 39 -11.30 21.68 19.71
CA THR A 39 -11.55 23.09 20.04
C THR A 39 -10.31 23.84 20.54
N SER A 40 -9.37 23.17 21.20
CA SER A 40 -8.09 23.76 21.61
C SER A 40 -7.09 23.76 20.44
N LEU A 41 -7.06 22.67 19.66
CA LEU A 41 -6.16 22.48 18.53
C LEU A 41 -6.48 23.40 17.34
N ILE A 42 -7.74 23.79 17.14
CA ILE A 42 -8.10 24.75 16.09
C ILE A 42 -7.49 26.13 16.34
N ASN A 43 -7.23 26.47 17.60
CA ASN A 43 -6.56 27.70 18.01
C ASN A 43 -5.02 27.56 18.00
N GLN A 44 -4.51 26.34 17.79
CA GLN A 44 -3.08 26.01 17.70
C GLN A 44 -2.79 25.13 16.47
N PRO A 45 -2.80 25.72 15.26
CA PRO A 45 -2.77 24.97 13.99
C PRO A 45 -1.50 24.12 13.81
N ALA A 46 -0.34 24.56 14.34
CA ALA A 46 0.89 23.78 14.28
C ALA A 46 0.81 22.49 15.10
N MET A 47 0.20 22.55 16.29
CA MET A 47 -0.02 21.37 17.14
C MET A 47 -1.00 20.41 16.49
N LEU A 48 -2.09 20.93 15.90
CA LEU A 48 -3.04 20.11 15.14
C LEU A 48 -2.35 19.35 14.00
N ALA A 49 -1.54 20.04 13.19
CA ALA A 49 -0.83 19.42 12.08
C ALA A 49 0.14 18.34 12.57
N SER A 50 0.89 18.60 13.64
CA SER A 50 1.78 17.61 14.26
C SER A 50 1.00 16.39 14.78
N SER A 51 -0.16 16.58 15.40
CA SER A 51 -0.99 15.48 15.90
C SER A 51 -1.56 14.64 14.77
N LEU A 52 -2.03 15.26 13.68
CA LEU A 52 -2.53 14.55 12.49
C LEU A 52 -1.41 13.78 11.78
N MET A 53 -0.23 14.38 11.62
CA MET A 53 0.93 13.70 11.04
C MET A 53 1.42 12.54 11.93
N GLY A 54 1.38 12.71 13.25
CA GLY A 54 1.66 11.64 14.20
C GLY A 54 0.66 10.49 14.10
N ALA A 55 -0.63 10.79 13.91
CA ALA A 55 -1.65 9.76 13.69
C ALA A 55 -1.42 8.99 12.38
N LEU A 56 -1.11 9.68 11.28
CA LEU A 56 -0.76 9.04 10.00
C LEU A 56 0.49 8.15 10.12
N SER A 57 1.52 8.64 10.81
CA SER A 57 2.70 7.83 11.13
C SER A 57 2.34 6.62 11.99
N GLY A 58 1.41 6.77 12.93
CA GLY A 58 0.86 5.69 13.75
C GLY A 58 0.19 4.61 12.89
N VAL A 59 -0.62 5.01 11.90
CA VAL A 59 -1.19 4.06 10.92
C VAL A 59 -0.08 3.27 10.23
N SER A 60 0.99 3.94 9.79
CA SER A 60 2.12 3.25 9.15
C SER A 60 2.79 2.25 10.09
N SER A 61 2.97 2.57 11.37
CA SER A 61 3.58 1.66 12.35
C SER A 61 2.73 0.44 12.68
N LEU A 62 1.41 0.53 12.47
CA LEU A 62 0.47 -0.57 12.70
C LEU A 62 0.31 -1.48 11.49
N CYS A 63 0.72 -1.01 10.31
CA CYS A 63 0.56 -1.76 9.07
C CYS A 63 1.77 -2.65 8.82
N ASP A 64 1.52 -3.92 8.50
CA ASP A 64 2.52 -4.77 7.84
C ASP A 64 2.65 -4.38 6.37
N THR A 65 3.75 -4.76 5.73
CA THR A 65 4.01 -4.52 4.29
C THR A 65 2.85 -4.96 3.39
N ARG A 66 2.08 -5.97 3.81
CA ARG A 66 0.93 -6.51 3.07
C ARG A 66 -0.32 -5.64 3.17
N THR A 67 -0.63 -5.15 4.37
CA THR A 67 -1.86 -4.38 4.62
C THR A 67 -1.66 -2.90 4.30
N ALA A 68 -0.43 -2.38 4.48
CA ALA A 68 -0.07 -0.98 4.29
C ALA A 68 -0.59 -0.40 2.98
N PHE A 69 -0.29 -1.04 1.84
CA PHE A 69 -0.70 -0.51 0.54
C PHE A 69 -2.24 -0.41 0.39
N SER A 70 -2.97 -1.42 0.86
CA SER A 70 -4.43 -1.43 0.80
C SER A 70 -5.06 -0.39 1.74
N THR A 71 -4.49 -0.20 2.93
CA THR A 71 -4.93 0.79 3.92
C THR A 71 -4.72 2.20 3.38
N TRP A 72 -3.52 2.50 2.86
CA TRP A 72 -3.22 3.79 2.28
C TRP A 72 -4.02 4.08 1.02
N ASN A 73 -4.33 3.07 0.20
CA ASN A 73 -5.23 3.24 -0.94
C ASN A 73 -6.65 3.66 -0.50
N ARG A 74 -7.21 3.00 0.52
CA ARG A 74 -8.54 3.35 1.06
C ARG A 74 -8.54 4.76 1.68
N LEU A 75 -7.51 5.09 2.45
CA LEU A 75 -7.41 6.39 3.10
C LEU A 75 -7.25 7.51 2.07
N ALA A 76 -6.40 7.31 1.06
CA ALA A 76 -6.23 8.24 -0.05
C ALA A 76 -7.56 8.50 -0.77
N GLN A 77 -8.34 7.46 -1.09
CA GLN A 77 -9.65 7.61 -1.73
C GLN A 77 -10.68 8.37 -0.86
N ARG A 78 -10.60 8.24 0.46
CA ARG A 78 -11.48 8.97 1.39
C ARG A 78 -11.08 10.45 1.45
N PHE A 79 -9.78 10.73 1.57
CA PHE A 79 -9.26 12.10 1.56
C PHE A 79 -9.49 12.80 0.22
N GLU A 80 -9.40 12.09 -0.89
CA GLU A 80 -9.70 12.62 -2.22
C GLU A 80 -11.18 13.03 -2.33
N ARG A 81 -12.10 12.17 -1.87
CA ARG A 81 -13.53 12.50 -1.80
C ARG A 81 -13.79 13.73 -0.94
N ARG A 82 -13.13 13.87 0.21
CA ARG A 82 -13.27 15.04 1.09
C ARG A 82 -12.70 16.31 0.45
N HIS A 83 -11.54 16.20 -0.17
CA HIS A 83 -10.91 17.31 -0.88
C HIS A 83 -11.83 17.82 -1.99
N ALA A 84 -12.38 16.92 -2.80
CA ALA A 84 -13.35 17.23 -3.85
C ALA A 84 -14.64 17.88 -3.29
N ALA A 85 -15.18 17.36 -2.19
CA ALA A 85 -16.35 17.94 -1.53
C ALA A 85 -16.11 19.37 -1.02
N THR A 86 -14.87 19.69 -0.64
CA THR A 86 -14.49 21.04 -0.18
C THR A 86 -14.26 21.98 -1.35
N ALA A 87 -13.61 21.51 -2.43
CA ALA A 87 -13.41 22.28 -3.65
C ALA A 87 -14.75 22.65 -4.31
N GLY A 88 -15.72 21.73 -4.35
CA GLY A 88 -17.08 22.02 -4.85
C GLY A 88 -17.86 23.04 -4.00
N ARG A 89 -17.51 23.19 -2.72
CA ARG A 89 -18.14 24.16 -1.81
C ARG A 89 -17.65 25.60 -2.04
N GLN A 90 -16.44 25.79 -2.57
CA GLN A 90 -15.87 27.11 -2.83
C GLN A 90 -16.59 27.87 -3.97
N GLY A 91 -17.31 27.17 -4.85
CA GLY A 91 -18.07 27.77 -5.97
C GLY A 91 -19.59 27.84 -5.75
N ALA A 92 -20.11 27.18 -4.71
CA ALA A 92 -21.52 27.25 -4.35
C ALA A 92 -21.74 28.42 -3.40
N ILE A 93 -22.79 29.22 -3.63
CA ILE A 93 -23.32 30.16 -2.62
C ILE A 93 -23.86 29.31 -1.47
N THR A 94 -22.97 28.87 -0.61
CA THR A 94 -23.32 28.11 0.56
C THR A 94 -23.65 29.13 1.63
N THR A 95 -24.84 29.04 2.23
CA THR A 95 -25.20 29.73 3.49
C THR A 95 -24.37 29.10 4.62
N SER A 96 -23.05 29.30 4.55
CA SER A 96 -22.01 28.77 5.39
C SER A 96 -21.71 29.85 6.42
N TYR A 97 -21.98 29.59 7.71
CA TYR A 97 -21.62 30.51 8.80
C TYR A 97 -20.10 30.61 9.04
N ASN A 98 -19.28 29.99 8.17
CA ASN A 98 -17.83 30.00 8.30
C ASN A 98 -17.26 31.26 7.65
N SER A 99 -16.24 31.85 8.26
CA SER A 99 -15.52 32.96 7.64
C SER A 99 -14.73 32.47 6.41
N PRO A 100 -14.47 33.33 5.41
CA PRO A 100 -13.65 32.97 4.24
C PRO A 100 -12.26 32.42 4.60
N VAL A 101 -11.69 32.89 5.73
CA VAL A 101 -10.42 32.40 6.27
C VAL A 101 -10.53 30.94 6.74
N ALA A 102 -11.64 30.59 7.41
CA ALA A 102 -11.87 29.23 7.87
C ALA A 102 -12.03 28.25 6.69
N GLU A 103 -12.69 28.67 5.61
CA GLU A 103 -12.85 27.85 4.40
C GLU A 103 -11.51 27.58 3.71
N LYS A 104 -10.63 28.59 3.62
CA LYS A 104 -9.27 28.43 3.11
C LYS A 104 -8.46 27.46 3.97
N ASN A 105 -8.49 27.60 5.29
CA ASN A 105 -7.76 26.72 6.21
C ASN A 105 -8.23 25.25 6.12
N ILE A 106 -9.54 25.02 5.93
CA ILE A 106 -10.10 23.69 5.73
C ILE A 106 -9.59 23.07 4.42
N ALA A 107 -9.59 23.85 3.33
CA ALA A 107 -9.08 23.38 2.04
C ALA A 107 -7.59 23.01 2.13
N THR A 108 -6.78 23.86 2.78
CA THR A 108 -5.35 23.56 3.00
C THR A 108 -5.14 22.31 3.86
N LEU A 109 -5.92 22.12 4.93
CA LEU A 109 -5.84 20.92 5.76
C LEU A 109 -6.16 19.65 4.95
N ASN A 110 -7.23 19.67 4.16
CA ASN A 110 -7.61 18.53 3.33
C ASN A 110 -6.56 18.22 2.27
N TYR A 111 -5.95 19.25 1.68
CA TYR A 111 -4.84 19.10 0.75
C TYR A 111 -3.63 18.42 1.43
N VAL A 112 -3.19 18.92 2.59
CA VAL A 112 -2.02 18.34 3.29
C VAL A 112 -2.26 16.88 3.66
N MET A 113 -3.47 16.54 4.13
CA MET A 113 -3.83 15.15 4.46
C MET A 113 -3.83 14.25 3.21
N LEU A 114 -4.38 14.74 2.09
CA LEU A 114 -4.38 14.02 0.82
C LEU A 114 -2.94 13.81 0.31
N ALA A 115 -2.11 14.85 0.31
CA ALA A 115 -0.72 14.78 -0.11
C ALA A 115 0.07 13.77 0.74
N ALA A 116 -0.07 13.82 2.07
CA ALA A 116 0.57 12.85 2.96
C ALA A 116 0.12 11.42 2.66
N ALA A 117 -1.18 11.16 2.47
CA ALA A 117 -1.69 9.83 2.15
C ALA A 117 -1.16 9.30 0.81
N GLN A 118 -1.02 10.14 -0.22
CA GLN A 118 -0.43 9.70 -1.49
C GLN A 118 1.08 9.39 -1.34
N THR A 119 1.81 10.16 -0.54
CA THR A 119 3.23 9.89 -0.25
C THR A 119 3.40 8.55 0.47
N TYR A 120 2.64 8.29 1.54
CA TYR A 120 2.69 7.00 2.24
C TYR A 120 2.22 5.83 1.36
N ARG A 121 1.23 6.07 0.49
CA ARG A 121 0.79 5.06 -0.49
C ARG A 121 1.90 4.72 -1.48
N ALA A 122 2.65 5.72 -1.96
CA ALA A 122 3.77 5.54 -2.87
C ALA A 122 4.89 4.72 -2.21
N GLU A 123 5.21 5.03 -0.96
CA GLU A 123 6.18 4.26 -0.18
C GLU A 123 5.70 2.82 0.03
N ALA A 124 4.45 2.62 0.45
CA ALA A 124 3.87 1.30 0.65
C ALA A 124 3.83 0.47 -0.64
N ALA A 125 3.63 1.10 -1.81
CA ALA A 125 3.72 0.42 -3.11
C ALA A 125 5.14 -0.10 -3.37
N SER A 126 6.16 0.73 -3.11
CA SER A 126 7.57 0.33 -3.26
C SER A 126 7.94 -0.83 -2.32
N GLN A 127 7.48 -0.80 -1.07
CA GLN A 127 7.70 -1.89 -0.12
C GLN A 127 6.95 -3.17 -0.54
N ALA A 128 5.70 -3.05 -0.98
CA ALA A 128 4.91 -4.18 -1.46
C ALA A 128 5.52 -4.84 -2.71
N LEU A 129 6.09 -4.06 -3.64
CA LEU A 129 6.85 -4.59 -4.78
C LEU A 129 8.11 -5.32 -4.32
N THR A 130 8.83 -4.78 -3.34
CA THR A 130 10.02 -5.46 -2.79
C THR A 130 9.65 -6.83 -2.20
N ALA A 131 8.56 -6.89 -1.42
CA ALA A 131 8.04 -8.15 -0.88
C ALA A 131 7.59 -9.14 -1.97
N ALA A 132 6.98 -8.64 -3.06
CA ALA A 132 6.58 -9.46 -4.20
C ALA A 132 7.77 -10.08 -4.94
N LEU A 133 8.84 -9.30 -5.15
CA LEU A 133 10.06 -9.78 -5.79
C LEU A 133 10.78 -10.82 -4.94
N ASP A 134 10.86 -10.59 -3.62
CA ASP A 134 11.44 -11.57 -2.70
C ASP A 134 10.62 -12.86 -2.65
N PHE A 135 9.29 -12.75 -2.71
CA PHE A 135 8.41 -13.92 -2.83
C PHE A 135 8.67 -14.70 -4.12
N SER A 136 8.77 -14.02 -5.27
CA SER A 136 9.08 -14.65 -6.56
C SER A 136 10.40 -15.41 -6.51
N ARG A 137 11.47 -14.79 -6.01
CA ARG A 137 12.80 -15.43 -5.89
C ARG A 137 12.77 -16.66 -4.98
N ARG A 138 12.00 -16.64 -3.90
CA ARG A 138 11.85 -17.79 -3.01
C ARG A 138 11.15 -18.95 -3.72
N MET A 139 10.11 -18.67 -4.50
CA MET A 139 9.40 -19.67 -5.31
C MET A 139 10.32 -20.27 -6.38
N ASP A 140 11.07 -19.45 -7.11
CA ASP A 140 12.01 -19.91 -8.13
C ASP A 140 13.12 -20.79 -7.54
N ASN A 141 13.65 -20.42 -6.37
CA ASN A 141 14.66 -21.20 -5.66
C ASN A 141 14.09 -22.54 -5.16
N ALA A 142 12.86 -22.56 -4.62
CA ALA A 142 12.20 -23.78 -4.19
C ALA A 142 11.94 -24.76 -5.35
N ALA A 143 11.65 -24.25 -6.55
CA ALA A 143 11.50 -25.07 -7.75
C ALA A 143 12.83 -25.67 -8.25
N ARG A 144 13.97 -25.03 -7.94
CA ARG A 144 15.32 -25.44 -8.39
C ARG A 144 16.06 -26.38 -7.44
N THR A 145 15.66 -26.48 -6.18
CA THR A 145 16.28 -27.43 -5.25
C THR A 145 15.82 -28.86 -5.56
N PRO A 146 16.69 -29.76 -6.07
CA PRO A 146 16.33 -31.17 -6.15
C PRO A 146 16.17 -31.71 -4.72
N VAL A 147 15.02 -32.33 -4.43
CA VAL A 147 14.84 -33.15 -3.23
C VAL A 147 15.79 -34.35 -3.40
N LEU A 148 16.98 -34.27 -2.81
CA LEU A 148 17.72 -35.49 -2.49
C LEU A 148 16.99 -36.13 -1.32
N ASP A 149 16.19 -37.16 -1.61
CA ASP A 149 15.75 -38.15 -0.61
C ASP A 149 17.00 -38.86 -0.09
N ALA A 150 17.64 -38.27 0.92
CA ALA A 150 18.55 -38.99 1.79
C ALA A 150 17.71 -39.60 2.92
N PRO A 151 17.67 -40.93 3.10
CA PRO A 151 16.95 -41.53 4.20
C PRO A 151 17.51 -41.01 5.52
N SER A 152 16.62 -40.48 6.34
CA SER A 152 16.89 -39.94 7.67
C SER A 152 17.60 -41.00 8.53
N THR A 153 18.92 -40.87 8.63
CA THR A 153 19.70 -41.48 9.70
C THR A 153 20.20 -40.36 10.61
N THR A 154 19.58 -40.32 11.79
CA THR A 154 19.88 -39.44 12.91
C THR A 154 21.36 -39.53 13.30
N THR A 155 21.97 -38.35 13.52
CA THR A 155 23.16 -37.99 14.33
C THR A 155 24.33 -37.39 13.54
N GLY A 156 24.64 -36.12 13.84
CA GLY A 156 25.87 -35.47 13.39
C GLY A 156 25.80 -33.93 13.38
N THR A 157 26.22 -33.32 14.48
CA THR A 157 26.60 -31.89 14.61
C THR A 157 27.62 -31.45 13.55
N ALA A 158 27.33 -30.38 12.79
CA ALA A 158 28.26 -29.37 12.23
C ALA A 158 27.41 -28.24 11.60
N SER A 159 27.34 -27.02 12.14
CA SER A 159 28.26 -25.88 11.91
C SER A 159 28.76 -25.71 10.46
N GLY A 160 28.38 -24.58 9.84
CA GLY A 160 28.88 -24.08 8.54
C GLY A 160 27.75 -23.49 7.66
N ALA A 161 27.27 -22.28 7.92
CA ALA A 161 27.75 -21.01 7.34
C ALA A 161 27.48 -20.83 5.83
N SER A 162 26.56 -19.91 5.50
CA SER A 162 26.72 -18.91 4.42
C SER A 162 25.62 -17.84 4.51
N SER A 163 25.87 -16.85 5.36
CA SER A 163 25.28 -15.52 5.26
C SER A 163 26.22 -14.65 4.43
N THR A 164 25.79 -14.20 3.25
CA THR A 164 26.45 -13.08 2.58
C THR A 164 25.55 -11.86 2.72
N SER A 165 25.70 -11.18 3.87
CA SER A 165 25.25 -9.81 4.04
C SER A 165 26.28 -8.90 3.36
N ALA A 166 25.87 -8.21 2.30
CA ALA A 166 26.70 -7.17 1.71
C ALA A 166 26.51 -5.87 2.50
N THR A 167 27.52 -5.53 3.29
CA THR A 167 27.67 -4.23 3.96
C THR A 167 28.04 -3.19 2.90
N VAL A 168 27.18 -2.20 2.66
CA VAL A 168 27.56 -0.97 1.94
C VAL A 168 27.80 0.13 2.97
N THR A 169 29.07 0.38 3.24
CA THR A 169 29.55 1.57 3.94
C THR A 169 29.61 2.72 2.93
N GLN A 170 28.78 3.75 3.11
CA GLN A 170 29.05 5.09 2.60
C GLN A 170 28.78 6.12 3.69
N GLY A 171 29.76 6.99 3.91
CA GLY A 171 29.86 7.88 5.05
C GLY A 171 28.90 9.07 5.03
N GLN A 172 28.58 9.50 6.25
CA GLN A 172 28.32 10.87 6.72
C GLN A 172 27.52 11.81 5.79
N LEU A 173 26.27 12.04 6.16
CA LEU A 173 25.71 13.37 6.40
C LEU A 173 24.62 13.24 7.47
N GLN A 174 24.88 13.80 8.66
CA GLN A 174 23.98 13.80 9.81
C GLN A 174 22.78 14.73 9.57
N LEU A 175 21.57 14.21 9.78
CA LEU A 175 20.46 15.01 10.28
C LEU A 175 19.71 14.19 11.34
N THR A 176 19.72 14.69 12.56
CA THR A 176 19.28 14.02 13.78
C THR A 176 17.76 13.82 13.78
N THR A 177 17.30 12.59 13.61
CA THR A 177 15.92 12.17 13.86
C THR A 177 15.86 11.18 15.02
N ILE A 178 14.89 11.44 15.90
CA ILE A 178 14.66 10.77 17.18
C ILE A 178 14.34 9.28 16.95
N THR A 179 15.14 8.41 17.58
CA THR A 179 14.98 6.95 17.63
C THR A 179 13.81 6.55 18.54
N PRO A 180 12.89 5.68 18.11
CA PRO A 180 12.17 4.77 19.01
C PRO A 180 12.93 3.43 19.01
N ASP A 181 13.52 3.14 20.15
CA ASP A 181 14.16 1.87 20.49
C ASP A 181 13.08 0.77 20.53
N GLY A 182 13.24 -0.27 19.72
CA GLY A 182 12.24 -1.31 19.53
C GLY A 182 12.75 -2.39 18.60
N GLY A 183 13.70 -3.19 19.08
CA GLY A 183 14.23 -4.34 18.36
C GLY A 183 13.14 -5.38 18.11
N PHE A 184 12.74 -5.55 16.85
CA PHE A 184 11.93 -6.68 16.42
C PHE A 184 12.86 -7.80 15.95
N SER A 185 13.07 -8.78 16.82
CA SER A 185 13.60 -10.09 16.42
C SER A 185 12.61 -10.73 15.46
N GLN A 186 13.04 -10.89 14.20
CA GLN A 186 12.29 -11.56 13.15
C GLN A 186 12.08 -13.04 13.53
N VAL A 187 10.91 -13.36 14.09
CA VAL A 187 10.48 -14.75 14.28
C VAL A 187 10.20 -15.32 12.89
N SER A 188 11.09 -16.21 12.44
CA SER A 188 10.88 -16.99 11.23
C SER A 188 9.92 -18.13 11.54
N PHE A 189 8.69 -18.03 11.04
CA PHE A 189 7.76 -19.14 11.02
C PHE A 189 8.07 -20.02 9.81
N SER A 190 8.48 -21.26 10.08
CA SER A 190 8.51 -22.32 9.09
C SER A 190 7.08 -22.74 8.78
N ASP A 191 6.47 -22.10 7.77
CA ASP A 191 5.12 -22.45 7.32
C ASP A 191 5.20 -23.46 6.15
N SER A 192 5.11 -24.74 6.48
CA SER A 192 4.81 -25.79 5.52
C SER A 192 3.28 -25.80 5.30
N GLY A 193 2.75 -24.87 4.49
CA GLY A 193 1.32 -24.85 4.14
C GLY A 193 0.81 -23.52 3.57
N THR A 194 0.65 -23.41 2.24
CA THR A 194 0.02 -22.27 1.53
C THR A 194 0.59 -20.89 1.84
N ALA A 195 1.77 -20.58 1.28
CA ALA A 195 2.34 -19.25 1.34
C ALA A 195 1.31 -18.18 0.87
N THR A 196 0.94 -17.27 1.77
CA THR A 196 0.02 -16.16 1.46
C THR A 196 0.58 -15.35 0.27
N PRO A 197 -0.22 -15.12 -0.79
CA PRO A 197 0.25 -14.46 -2.00
C PRO A 197 0.68 -13.00 -1.72
N PRO A 198 1.67 -12.48 -2.47
CA PRO A 198 2.06 -11.08 -2.39
C PRO A 198 0.97 -10.15 -2.95
N VAL A 199 1.08 -8.85 -2.63
CA VAL A 199 0.14 -7.81 -3.10
C VAL A 199 0.18 -7.65 -4.62
N PHE A 200 1.37 -7.81 -5.22
CA PHE A 200 1.58 -7.78 -6.66
C PHE A 200 2.08 -9.13 -7.13
N GLU A 201 1.46 -9.66 -8.19
CA GLU A 201 1.81 -10.98 -8.72
C GLU A 201 2.37 -10.89 -10.15
N SER A 202 2.11 -9.78 -10.86
CA SER A 202 2.48 -9.61 -12.27
C SER A 202 2.94 -8.20 -12.64
N VAL A 203 3.63 -8.08 -13.78
CA VAL A 203 4.00 -6.79 -14.37
C VAL A 203 2.77 -5.90 -14.62
N SER A 204 1.64 -6.50 -15.03
CA SER A 204 0.36 -5.81 -15.24
C SER A 204 -0.16 -5.14 -13.97
N ASP A 205 0.00 -5.77 -12.80
CA ASP A 205 -0.39 -5.16 -11.52
C ASP A 205 0.40 -3.89 -11.23
N ILE A 206 1.71 -3.92 -11.54
CA ILE A 206 2.60 -2.78 -11.36
C ILE A 206 2.27 -1.67 -12.34
N GLY A 207 2.01 -2.00 -13.61
CA GLY A 207 1.60 -1.01 -14.62
C GLY A 207 0.31 -0.29 -14.23
N LYS A 208 -0.72 -1.04 -13.80
CA LYS A 208 -1.99 -0.47 -13.30
C LYS A 208 -1.76 0.42 -12.07
N THR A 209 -0.92 -0.04 -11.14
CA THR A 209 -0.62 0.69 -9.90
C THR A 209 0.18 1.96 -10.17
N ALA A 210 1.22 1.91 -11.00
CA ALA A 210 2.05 3.05 -11.36
C ALA A 210 1.24 4.12 -12.11
N ALA A 211 0.39 3.71 -13.06
CA ALA A 211 -0.50 4.63 -13.77
C ALA A 211 -1.49 5.32 -12.81
N MET A 212 -2.13 4.55 -11.92
CA MET A 212 -3.08 5.08 -10.95
C MET A 212 -2.41 6.01 -9.93
N LEU A 213 -1.22 5.66 -9.43
CA LEU A 213 -0.47 6.50 -8.50
C LEU A 213 0.07 7.76 -9.18
N GLY A 214 0.55 7.65 -10.42
CA GLY A 214 0.99 8.77 -11.23
C GLY A 214 -0.13 9.79 -11.44
N ALA A 215 -1.32 9.33 -11.84
CA ALA A 215 -2.49 10.18 -11.99
C ALA A 215 -2.92 10.84 -10.68
N ALA A 216 -2.91 10.10 -9.57
CA ALA A 216 -3.25 10.64 -8.26
C ALA A 216 -2.26 11.72 -7.79
N LEU A 217 -0.96 11.50 -8.01
CA LEU A 217 0.07 12.49 -7.70
C LEU A 217 -0.03 13.72 -8.61
N ASP A 218 -0.36 13.57 -9.90
CA ASP A 218 -0.61 14.69 -10.81
C ASP A 218 -1.73 15.60 -10.31
N THR A 219 -2.83 15.02 -9.81
CA THR A 219 -3.93 15.79 -9.21
C THR A 219 -3.48 16.59 -7.99
N VAL A 220 -2.66 16.00 -7.10
CA VAL A 220 -2.14 16.71 -5.92
C VAL A 220 -1.13 17.78 -6.31
N ILE A 221 -0.27 17.55 -7.31
CA ILE A 221 0.69 18.53 -7.84
C ILE A 221 -0.04 19.75 -8.42
N LEU A 222 -1.10 19.53 -9.18
CA LEU A 222 -1.93 20.61 -9.74
C LEU A 222 -2.57 21.42 -8.61
N THR A 223 -3.17 20.73 -7.64
CA THR A 223 -3.79 21.35 -6.46
C THR A 223 -2.78 22.18 -5.66
N ALA A 224 -1.57 21.66 -5.44
CA ALA A 224 -0.50 22.37 -4.75
C ALA A 224 -0.15 23.68 -5.49
N SER A 225 -0.05 23.60 -6.81
CA SER A 225 0.27 24.74 -7.66
C SER A 225 -0.83 25.81 -7.64
N GLU A 226 -2.11 25.40 -7.70
CA GLU A 226 -3.26 26.29 -7.60
C GLU A 226 -3.33 27.01 -6.24
N GLN A 227 -2.92 26.33 -5.16
CA GLN A 227 -2.87 26.90 -3.81
C GLN A 227 -1.61 27.75 -3.55
N GLY A 228 -0.67 27.81 -4.49
CA GLY A 228 0.58 28.57 -4.37
C GLY A 228 1.70 27.83 -3.63
N PHE A 229 1.55 26.53 -3.37
CA PHE A 229 2.58 25.68 -2.75
C PHE A 229 3.57 25.18 -3.82
N SER A 230 4.39 26.10 -4.34
CA SER A 230 5.35 25.81 -5.41
C SER A 230 6.47 24.85 -5.01
N THR A 231 6.94 24.90 -3.76
CA THR A 231 7.94 23.94 -3.27
C THR A 231 7.38 22.53 -3.22
N ASP A 232 6.18 22.36 -2.66
CA ASP A 232 5.51 21.07 -2.56
C ASP A 232 5.21 20.49 -3.95
N SER A 233 4.75 21.32 -4.89
CA SER A 233 4.46 20.86 -6.25
C SER A 233 5.71 20.32 -6.95
N VAL A 234 6.87 20.96 -6.78
CA VAL A 234 8.15 20.47 -7.31
C VAL A 234 8.57 19.16 -6.63
N GLN A 235 8.48 19.08 -5.30
CA GLN A 235 8.84 17.87 -4.55
C GLN A 235 7.95 16.68 -4.91
N LEU A 236 6.64 16.89 -5.04
CA LEU A 236 5.68 15.87 -5.46
C LEU A 236 5.91 15.44 -6.91
N THR A 237 6.32 16.35 -7.79
CA THR A 237 6.71 16.02 -9.18
C THR A 237 7.93 15.10 -9.19
N GLN A 238 8.95 15.40 -8.39
CA GLN A 238 10.12 14.55 -8.25
C GLN A 238 9.76 13.17 -7.69
N LEU A 239 8.94 13.12 -6.64
CA LEU A 239 8.44 11.87 -6.07
C LEU A 239 7.71 11.04 -7.13
N ARG A 240 6.80 11.65 -7.90
CA ARG A 240 6.07 10.98 -8.97
C ARG A 240 7.00 10.36 -9.99
N LEU A 241 7.97 11.12 -10.49
CA LEU A 241 8.93 10.61 -11.48
C LEU A 241 9.76 9.45 -10.94
N LEU A 242 10.28 9.58 -9.72
CA LEU A 242 11.11 8.55 -9.10
C LEU A 242 10.30 7.27 -8.85
N VAL A 243 9.11 7.38 -8.26
CA VAL A 243 8.29 6.22 -7.90
C VAL A 243 7.77 5.51 -9.14
N VAL A 244 7.29 6.23 -10.16
CA VAL A 244 6.80 5.58 -11.40
C VAL A 244 7.95 4.87 -12.11
N ALA A 245 9.08 5.54 -12.31
CA ALA A 245 10.23 4.94 -12.99
C ALA A 245 10.78 3.72 -12.23
N ASP A 246 10.81 3.80 -10.90
CA ASP A 246 11.28 2.73 -10.04
C ASP A 246 10.31 1.53 -10.01
N LEU A 247 9.00 1.78 -9.89
CA LEU A 247 7.97 0.74 -9.97
C LEU A 247 8.01 0.04 -11.33
N GLU A 248 8.05 0.78 -12.43
CA GLU A 248 8.12 0.19 -13.77
C GLU A 248 9.40 -0.64 -13.95
N LYS A 249 10.56 -0.10 -13.56
CA LYS A 249 11.84 -0.78 -13.72
C LYS A 249 11.94 -2.07 -12.90
N ARG A 250 11.54 -2.02 -11.62
CA ARG A 250 11.57 -3.20 -10.73
C ARG A 250 10.43 -4.17 -11.05
N GLY A 251 9.30 -3.65 -11.51
CA GLY A 251 8.13 -4.43 -11.89
C GLY A 251 8.40 -5.41 -13.04
N LEU A 252 9.32 -5.09 -13.95
CA LEU A 252 9.75 -6.01 -15.03
C LEU A 252 10.36 -7.33 -14.53
N GLN A 253 10.76 -7.42 -13.25
CA GLN A 253 11.24 -8.67 -12.65
C GLN A 253 10.10 -9.60 -12.22
N LEU A 254 8.85 -9.13 -12.20
CA LEU A 254 7.68 -9.98 -11.94
C LEU A 254 7.27 -10.73 -13.21
N ALA A 255 6.45 -11.76 -13.02
CA ALA A 255 5.90 -12.55 -14.11
C ALA A 255 5.02 -11.70 -15.04
N GLY A 256 5.08 -11.98 -16.34
CA GLY A 256 4.17 -11.41 -17.33
C GLY A 256 2.73 -11.89 -17.11
N SER A 257 1.75 -11.16 -17.63
CA SER A 257 0.37 -11.65 -17.68
C SER A 257 -0.27 -11.36 -19.03
N GLU A 258 -1.16 -12.25 -19.43
CA GLU A 258 -1.90 -12.20 -20.67
C GLU A 258 -3.40 -12.29 -20.40
N THR A 259 -4.19 -11.67 -21.26
CA THR A 259 -5.65 -11.70 -21.15
C THR A 259 -6.21 -12.60 -22.25
N HIS A 260 -6.97 -13.61 -21.86
CA HIS A 260 -7.62 -14.54 -22.78
C HIS A 260 -9.12 -14.54 -22.59
N ARG A 261 -9.86 -14.58 -23.71
CA ARG A 261 -11.32 -14.70 -23.68
C ARG A 261 -11.73 -16.16 -23.72
N LEU A 262 -12.50 -16.60 -22.73
CA LEU A 262 -12.97 -17.98 -22.68
C LEU A 262 -14.07 -18.20 -23.73
N PRO A 263 -13.98 -19.26 -24.56
CA PRO A 263 -15.01 -19.54 -25.56
C PRO A 263 -16.30 -20.10 -24.94
N GLU A 264 -16.18 -20.82 -23.83
CA GLU A 264 -17.28 -21.54 -23.16
C GLU A 264 -17.03 -21.58 -21.65
N THR A 265 -18.07 -21.93 -20.89
CA THR A 265 -17.94 -22.10 -19.44
C THR A 265 -17.14 -23.36 -19.13
N MET A 266 -16.07 -23.22 -18.34
CA MET A 266 -15.22 -24.35 -17.98
C MET A 266 -14.63 -24.19 -16.57
N PRO A 267 -14.14 -25.28 -15.94
CA PRO A 267 -13.42 -25.17 -14.67
C PRO A 267 -12.13 -24.36 -14.81
N ALA A 268 -11.77 -23.60 -13.78
CA ALA A 268 -10.58 -22.75 -13.72
C ALA A 268 -9.29 -23.53 -14.00
N MET A 269 -9.23 -24.79 -13.56
CA MET A 269 -8.12 -25.70 -13.81
C MET A 269 -7.97 -26.04 -15.30
N VAL A 270 -9.09 -26.27 -15.99
CA VAL A 270 -9.12 -26.54 -17.45
C VAL A 270 -8.78 -25.27 -18.22
N ALA A 271 -9.34 -24.12 -17.80
CA ALA A 271 -9.02 -22.82 -18.38
C ALA A 271 -7.51 -22.54 -18.30
N LEU A 272 -6.89 -22.71 -17.14
CA LEU A 272 -5.46 -22.48 -16.97
C LEU A 272 -4.64 -23.42 -17.87
N TYR A 273 -4.94 -24.73 -17.84
CA TYR A 273 -4.22 -25.72 -18.64
C TYR A 273 -4.29 -25.43 -20.15
N ARG A 274 -5.43 -24.93 -20.66
CA ARG A 274 -5.59 -24.58 -22.08
C ARG A 274 -4.64 -23.47 -22.53
N TYR A 275 -4.28 -22.54 -21.65
CA TYR A 275 -3.45 -21.37 -22.01
C TYR A 275 -1.98 -21.54 -21.62
N THR A 276 -1.68 -22.20 -20.51
CA THR A 276 -0.29 -22.32 -20.01
C THR A 276 0.28 -23.73 -20.13
N GLY A 277 -0.55 -24.75 -20.43
CA GLY A 277 -0.16 -26.15 -20.37
C GLY A 277 0.07 -26.67 -18.93
N ASN A 278 -0.18 -25.85 -17.91
CA ASN A 278 -0.01 -26.19 -16.50
C ASN A 278 -1.32 -25.89 -15.74
N SER A 279 -1.67 -26.73 -14.77
CA SER A 279 -2.90 -26.61 -14.00
C SER A 279 -2.68 -26.38 -12.50
N ARG A 280 -1.43 -26.35 -12.02
CA ARG A 280 -1.09 -26.30 -10.59
C ARG A 280 -1.60 -25.04 -9.89
N ASN A 281 -1.57 -23.89 -10.57
CA ASN A 281 -1.88 -22.59 -9.98
C ASN A 281 -3.31 -22.08 -10.29
N TRP A 282 -4.26 -23.00 -10.50
CA TRP A 282 -5.66 -22.63 -10.80
C TRP A 282 -6.33 -21.79 -9.70
N GLN A 283 -5.94 -21.98 -8.43
CA GLN A 283 -6.45 -21.17 -7.31
C GLN A 283 -6.01 -19.70 -7.41
N ARG A 284 -4.80 -19.47 -7.89
CA ARG A 284 -4.27 -18.13 -8.18
C ARG A 284 -5.09 -17.46 -9.27
N LEU A 285 -5.36 -18.19 -10.35
CA LEU A 285 -6.21 -17.70 -11.46
C LEU A 285 -7.62 -17.34 -10.97
N ALA A 286 -8.25 -18.18 -10.16
CA ALA A 286 -9.57 -17.92 -9.60
C ALA A 286 -9.60 -16.65 -8.74
N ARG A 287 -8.66 -16.53 -7.80
CA ARG A 287 -8.53 -15.35 -6.93
C ARG A 287 -8.28 -14.07 -7.72
N ARG A 288 -7.34 -14.10 -8.67
CA ARG A 288 -6.94 -12.94 -9.48
C ARG A 288 -8.10 -12.37 -10.30
N ASN A 289 -8.95 -13.24 -10.82
CA ASN A 289 -10.08 -12.85 -11.67
C ASN A 289 -11.40 -12.68 -10.92
N GLY A 290 -11.40 -12.75 -9.58
CA GLY A 290 -12.61 -12.62 -8.77
C GLY A 290 -13.63 -13.74 -9.03
N ILE A 291 -13.16 -14.93 -9.39
CA ILE A 291 -14.03 -16.08 -9.69
C ILE A 291 -14.48 -16.71 -8.37
N SER A 292 -15.76 -16.54 -8.04
CA SER A 292 -16.34 -17.09 -6.80
C SER A 292 -16.42 -18.62 -6.81
N ASN A 293 -16.76 -19.23 -7.95
CA ASN A 293 -16.83 -20.68 -8.09
C ASN A 293 -15.81 -21.18 -9.14
N PRO A 294 -14.69 -21.79 -8.71
CA PRO A 294 -13.64 -22.22 -9.61
C PRO A 294 -14.03 -23.38 -10.54
N LEU A 295 -15.15 -24.08 -10.28
CA LEU A 295 -15.66 -25.11 -11.20
C LEU A 295 -16.48 -24.52 -12.35
N PHE A 296 -16.90 -23.26 -12.23
CA PHE A 296 -17.77 -22.59 -13.20
C PHE A 296 -17.21 -21.20 -13.53
N VAL A 297 -16.19 -21.15 -14.38
CA VAL A 297 -15.74 -19.87 -14.96
C VAL A 297 -16.59 -19.57 -16.18
N PRO A 298 -17.38 -18.47 -16.20
CA PRO A 298 -18.30 -18.20 -17.29
C PRO A 298 -17.58 -18.02 -18.64
N GLY A 299 -18.14 -18.63 -19.69
CA GLY A 299 -17.73 -18.36 -21.06
C GLY A 299 -18.00 -16.91 -21.49
N GLY A 300 -17.26 -16.43 -22.48
CA GLY A 300 -17.38 -15.07 -23.03
C GLY A 300 -16.67 -13.98 -22.22
N VAL A 301 -16.21 -14.30 -21.00
CA VAL A 301 -15.47 -13.39 -20.11
C VAL A 301 -13.97 -13.46 -20.42
N SER A 302 -13.30 -12.30 -20.32
CA SER A 302 -11.86 -12.20 -20.38
C SER A 302 -11.24 -12.51 -19.02
N ILE A 303 -10.31 -13.45 -18.98
CA ILE A 303 -9.54 -13.81 -17.79
C ILE A 303 -8.07 -13.43 -17.98
N GLU A 304 -7.47 -12.92 -16.91
CA GLU A 304 -6.04 -12.63 -16.83
C GLU A 304 -5.29 -13.85 -16.29
N VAL A 305 -4.29 -14.29 -17.03
CA VAL A 305 -3.44 -15.45 -16.76
C VAL A 305 -2.00 -14.97 -16.58
N ILE A 306 -1.30 -15.48 -15.57
CA ILE A 306 0.11 -15.17 -15.34
C ILE A 306 0.96 -16.20 -16.05
N ASN A 307 1.96 -15.74 -16.79
CA ASN A 307 2.93 -16.58 -17.49
C ASN A 307 3.98 -17.05 -16.46
N GLU A 308 4.06 -18.35 -16.22
CA GLU A 308 5.00 -18.98 -15.29
C GLU A 308 6.21 -19.57 -16.01
#